data_AF-A0A7Y2E738-F1
#
_entry.id   AF-A0A7Y2E738-F1
#
_cell.length_a   1.000
_cell.length_b   1.000
_cell.length_c   1.000
_cell.angle_alpha   90.00
_cell.angle_beta   90.00
_cell.angle_gamma   90.00
#
_symmetry.space_group_name_H-M   'P 1'
#
loop_
_entity.id
_entity.type
_entity.pdbx_description
1 polymer ?
#
loop_
_entity_poly.entity_id
_entity_poly.type
_entity_poly.pdbx_seq_one_letter_code
_entity_poly.pdbx_strand_id
1 'polypeptide(L)'
;VIDDALAAATLMGMNNVYYRFRHMVGKDAYSKKPARLRMNRMAKPATNKADFELFSLAVSAINGCEACIQSHEPVVLKGGLTEDAVHDAVRVAATIQAAAVALEIPATVSASVSAQASA
;
A
#
# COMPACT_ATOMS: atom_id res chain seq x y z
N VAL A 1 16.19 3.28 6.78
CA VAL A 1 14.71 3.49 6.76
C VAL A 1 14.23 3.72 5.34
N ILE A 2 14.77 4.71 4.60
CA ILE A 2 14.37 5.01 3.21
C ILE A 2 14.48 3.80 2.27
N ASP A 3 15.58 3.05 2.31
CA ASP A 3 15.74 1.85 1.46
C ASP A 3 14.68 0.77 1.72
N ASP A 4 14.23 0.66 2.98
CA ASP A 4 13.15 -0.27 3.34
C ASP A 4 11.79 0.23 2.87
N ALA A 5 11.55 1.55 2.91
CA ALA A 5 10.34 2.15 2.35
C ALA A 5 10.25 1.96 0.82
N LEU A 6 11.34 2.22 0.09
CA LEU A 6 11.40 1.99 -1.37
C LEU A 6 11.23 0.50 -1.72
N ALA A 7 11.84 -0.38 -0.93
CA ALA A 7 11.69 -1.82 -1.13
C ALA A 7 10.27 -2.30 -0.79
N ALA A 8 9.64 -1.78 0.26
CA ALA A 8 8.25 -2.07 0.61
C ALA A 8 7.32 -1.65 -0.54
N ALA A 9 7.46 -0.44 -1.07
CA ALA A 9 6.69 0.04 -2.20
C ALA A 9 6.82 -0.88 -3.44
N THR A 10 8.05 -1.24 -3.79
CA THR A 10 8.34 -2.12 -4.94
C THR A 10 7.78 -3.54 -4.73
N LEU A 11 7.99 -4.12 -3.54
CA LEU A 11 7.50 -5.46 -3.23
C LEU A 11 5.97 -5.50 -3.14
N MET A 12 5.34 -4.46 -2.62
CA MET A 12 3.88 -4.37 -2.58
C MET A 12 3.28 -4.18 -3.96
N GLY A 13 3.95 -3.46 -4.88
CA GLY A 13 3.55 -3.45 -6.29
C GLY A 13 3.45 -4.86 -6.90
N MET A 14 4.39 -5.75 -6.58
CA MET A 14 4.35 -7.15 -7.00
C MET A 14 3.32 -7.99 -6.20
N ASN A 15 3.38 -7.92 -4.87
CA ASN A 15 2.62 -8.77 -3.97
C ASN A 15 1.13 -8.44 -4.02
N ASN A 16 0.78 -7.17 -4.02
CA ASN A 16 -0.62 -6.74 -4.02
C ASN A 16 -1.34 -7.23 -5.27
N VAL A 17 -0.68 -7.21 -6.44
CA VAL A 17 -1.26 -7.76 -7.67
C VAL A 17 -1.52 -9.26 -7.53
N TYR A 18 -0.51 -10.03 -7.12
CA TYR A 18 -0.60 -11.49 -7.05
C TYR A 18 -1.62 -11.97 -6.00
N TYR A 19 -1.55 -11.44 -4.77
CA TYR A 19 -2.41 -11.87 -3.68
C TYR A 19 -3.84 -11.34 -3.83
N ARG A 20 -4.03 -10.12 -4.37
CA ARG A 20 -5.37 -9.61 -4.68
C ARG A 20 -6.08 -10.47 -5.70
N PHE A 21 -5.39 -10.84 -6.78
CA PHE A 21 -5.96 -11.76 -7.79
C PHE A 21 -6.43 -13.06 -7.14
N ARG A 22 -5.58 -13.69 -6.32
CA ARG A 22 -5.92 -14.95 -5.64
C ARG A 22 -7.13 -14.80 -4.72
N HIS A 23 -7.16 -13.72 -3.93
CA HIS A 23 -8.26 -13.40 -3.02
C HIS A 23 -9.58 -13.18 -3.77
N MET A 24 -9.56 -12.33 -4.80
CA MET A 24 -10.74 -12.00 -5.62
C MET A 24 -11.30 -13.21 -6.37
N VAL A 25 -10.44 -14.10 -6.86
CA VAL A 25 -10.89 -15.29 -7.60
C VAL A 25 -11.44 -16.37 -6.65
N GLY A 26 -10.90 -16.47 -5.43
CA GLY A 26 -11.42 -17.37 -4.40
C GLY A 26 -11.33 -18.87 -4.73
N LYS A 27 -10.57 -19.27 -5.76
CA LYS A 27 -10.44 -20.68 -6.17
C LYS A 27 -9.21 -21.35 -5.53
N ASP A 28 -9.45 -22.48 -4.89
CA ASP A 28 -8.45 -23.38 -4.32
C ASP A 28 -7.27 -23.69 -5.27
N ALA A 29 -7.56 -23.86 -6.56
CA ALA A 29 -6.56 -24.18 -7.56
C ALA A 29 -5.44 -23.12 -7.65
N TYR A 30 -5.73 -21.85 -7.40
CA TYR A 30 -4.73 -20.78 -7.35
C TYR A 30 -4.12 -20.64 -5.94
N SER A 31 -4.92 -20.87 -4.89
CA SER A 31 -4.44 -20.79 -3.51
C SER A 31 -3.38 -21.84 -3.16
N LYS A 32 -3.50 -23.04 -3.74
CA LYS A 32 -2.54 -24.15 -3.53
C LYS A 32 -1.25 -24.01 -4.34
N LYS A 33 -1.18 -23.07 -5.30
CA LYS A 33 0.04 -22.85 -6.10
C LYS A 33 1.05 -22.01 -5.31
N PRO A 34 2.35 -22.38 -5.32
CA PRO A 34 3.39 -21.57 -4.70
C PRO A 34 3.57 -20.26 -5.48
N ALA A 35 3.80 -19.15 -4.77
CA ALA A 35 3.99 -17.85 -5.40
C ALA A 35 5.21 -17.80 -6.33
N ARG A 36 6.33 -18.42 -5.92
CA ARG A 36 7.62 -18.35 -6.63
C ARG A 36 8.08 -16.92 -6.92
N LEU A 37 7.73 -15.99 -6.02
CA LEU A 37 8.15 -14.59 -6.08
C LEU A 37 9.24 -14.34 -5.03
N ARG A 38 10.26 -13.55 -5.41
CA ARG A 38 11.39 -13.29 -4.53
C ARG A 38 11.06 -12.13 -3.59
N MET A 39 10.97 -12.44 -2.30
CA MET A 39 10.47 -11.51 -1.26
C MET A 39 11.47 -11.30 -0.11
N ASN A 40 12.76 -11.52 -0.35
CA ASN A 40 13.79 -11.63 0.69
C ASN A 40 13.85 -10.42 1.63
N ARG A 41 13.53 -9.21 1.14
CA ARG A 41 13.56 -7.99 1.96
C ARG A 41 12.52 -8.00 3.08
N MET A 42 11.34 -8.59 2.88
CA MET A 42 10.33 -8.75 3.94
C MET A 42 10.82 -9.65 5.08
N ALA A 43 11.62 -10.67 4.75
CA ALA A 43 12.19 -11.57 5.77
C ALA A 43 13.35 -10.92 6.53
N LYS A 44 14.11 -10.04 5.86
CA LYS A 44 15.30 -9.36 6.40
C LYS A 44 15.31 -7.88 5.97
N PRO A 45 14.49 -7.02 6.59
CA PRO A 45 14.58 -5.58 6.39
C PRO A 45 15.96 -5.08 6.86
N ALA A 46 16.43 -3.93 6.34
CA ALA A 46 17.70 -3.35 6.82
C ALA A 46 17.55 -2.69 8.18
N THR A 47 16.33 -2.27 8.50
CA THR A 47 15.98 -1.61 9.75
C THR A 47 15.13 -2.55 10.62
N ASN A 48 14.06 -2.05 11.22
CA ASN A 48 13.18 -2.87 12.05
C ASN A 48 12.01 -3.42 11.20
N LYS A 49 11.44 -4.53 11.68
CA LYS A 49 10.36 -5.21 10.99
C LYS A 49 9.02 -4.48 11.09
N ALA A 50 8.73 -3.84 12.23
CA ALA A 50 7.47 -3.14 12.44
C ALA A 50 7.28 -2.00 11.42
N ASP A 51 8.32 -1.21 11.16
CA ASP A 51 8.34 -0.15 10.16
C ASP A 51 8.15 -0.70 8.74
N PHE A 52 8.87 -1.78 8.38
CA PHE A 52 8.73 -2.39 7.06
C PHE A 52 7.28 -2.86 6.81
N GLU A 53 6.67 -3.48 7.82
CA GLU A 53 5.29 -3.95 7.77
C GLU A 53 4.29 -2.80 7.74
N LEU A 54 4.55 -1.69 8.47
CA LEU A 54 3.72 -0.48 8.44
C LEU A 54 3.77 0.19 7.05
N PHE A 55 4.95 0.29 6.43
CA PHE A 55 5.09 0.79 5.05
C PHE A 55 4.36 -0.13 4.06
N SER A 56 4.51 -1.45 4.22
CA SER A 56 3.85 -2.43 3.35
C SER A 56 2.32 -2.37 3.48
N LEU A 57 1.81 -2.16 4.69
CA LEU A 57 0.39 -1.92 4.96
C LEU A 57 -0.10 -0.65 4.27
N ALA A 58 0.61 0.47 4.43
CA ALA A 58 0.23 1.75 3.80
C ALA A 58 0.18 1.65 2.27
N VAL A 59 1.18 1.02 1.64
CA VAL A 59 1.18 0.79 0.18
C VAL A 59 0.07 -0.17 -0.24
N SER A 60 -0.19 -1.22 0.56
CA SER A 60 -1.30 -2.15 0.30
C SER A 60 -2.67 -1.48 0.37
N ALA A 61 -2.82 -0.47 1.24
CA ALA A 61 -4.02 0.37 1.31
C ALA A 61 -4.19 1.22 0.05
N ILE A 62 -3.14 1.92 -0.40
CA ILE A 62 -3.16 2.69 -1.68
C ILE A 62 -3.53 1.77 -2.84
N ASN A 63 -2.89 0.61 -2.92
CA ASN A 63 -3.12 -0.32 -4.01
C ASN A 63 -4.50 -0.98 -3.92
N GLY A 64 -5.10 -1.09 -2.73
CA GLY A 64 -6.37 -1.78 -2.52
C GLY A 64 -6.24 -3.30 -2.57
N CYS A 65 -5.43 -3.88 -1.69
CA CYS A 65 -5.26 -5.33 -1.56
C CYS A 65 -5.64 -5.83 -0.16
N GLU A 66 -6.90 -6.24 0.00
CA GLU A 66 -7.47 -6.73 1.27
C GLU A 66 -6.61 -7.81 1.94
N ALA A 67 -6.23 -8.85 1.19
CA ALA A 67 -5.43 -9.95 1.72
C ALA A 67 -4.06 -9.51 2.26
N CYS A 68 -3.43 -8.51 1.63
CA CYS A 68 -2.16 -7.96 2.14
C CYS A 68 -2.38 -7.08 3.37
N ILE A 69 -3.43 -6.25 3.40
CA ILE A 69 -3.77 -5.42 4.58
C ILE A 69 -4.01 -6.33 5.80
N GLN A 70 -4.85 -7.36 5.64
CA GLN A 70 -5.13 -8.35 6.69
C GLN A 70 -3.88 -9.14 7.12
N SER A 71 -2.90 -9.30 6.23
CA SER A 71 -1.65 -10.00 6.55
C SER A 71 -0.64 -9.10 7.27
N HIS A 72 -0.57 -7.82 6.94
CA HIS A 72 0.43 -6.90 7.50
C HIS A 72 0.00 -6.34 8.86
N GLU A 73 -1.29 -6.01 9.03
CA GLU A 73 -1.80 -5.37 10.25
C GLU A 73 -1.48 -6.16 11.54
N PRO A 74 -1.70 -7.48 11.61
CA PRO A 74 -1.40 -8.21 12.85
C PRO A 74 0.10 -8.28 13.14
N VAL A 75 0.95 -8.15 12.12
CA VAL A 75 2.41 -8.15 12.27
C VAL A 75 2.88 -6.80 12.78
N VAL A 76 2.28 -5.71 12.31
CA VAL A 76 2.50 -4.35 12.82
C VAL A 76 2.18 -4.28 14.31
N LEU A 77 1.00 -4.76 14.72
CA LEU A 77 0.59 -4.78 16.13
C LEU A 77 1.52 -5.65 17.00
N LYS A 78 1.87 -6.85 16.52
CA LYS A 78 2.84 -7.72 17.21
C LYS A 78 4.25 -7.11 17.29
N GLY A 79 4.57 -6.18 16.39
CA GLY A 79 5.80 -5.40 16.40
C GLY A 79 5.81 -4.28 17.45
N GLY A 80 4.73 -4.10 18.22
CA GLY A 80 4.63 -3.10 19.29
C GLY A 80 4.03 -1.77 18.85
N LEU A 81 3.56 -1.66 17.60
CA LEU A 81 2.79 -0.51 17.13
C LEU A 81 1.31 -0.67 17.47
N THR A 82 0.56 0.44 17.41
CA THR A 82 -0.85 0.50 17.81
C THR A 82 -1.78 0.59 16.61
N GLU A 83 -3.07 0.34 16.83
CA GLU A 83 -4.12 0.60 15.84
C GLU A 83 -4.15 2.07 15.42
N ASP A 84 -3.89 2.99 16.35
CA ASP A 84 -3.74 4.43 16.04
C ASP A 84 -2.59 4.68 15.05
N ALA A 85 -1.44 4.00 15.22
CA ALA A 85 -0.32 4.12 14.30
C ALA A 85 -0.67 3.57 12.89
N VAL A 86 -1.42 2.48 12.83
CA VAL A 86 -1.94 1.92 11.56
C VAL A 86 -2.89 2.92 10.90
N HIS A 87 -3.84 3.45 11.66
CA HIS A 87 -4.82 4.42 11.18
C HIS A 87 -4.14 5.70 10.65
N ASP A 88 -3.18 6.24 11.38
CA ASP A 88 -2.43 7.42 10.95
C ASP A 88 -1.58 7.13 9.70
N ALA A 89 -0.94 5.97 9.60
CA ALA A 89 -0.23 5.56 8.40
C ALA A 89 -1.15 5.50 7.16
N VAL A 90 -2.36 4.93 7.31
CA VAL A 90 -3.35 4.88 6.23
C VAL A 90 -3.88 6.28 5.87
N ARG A 91 -4.09 7.18 6.85
CA ARG A 91 -4.47 8.57 6.59
C ARG A 91 -3.41 9.32 5.80
N VAL A 92 -2.13 9.14 6.14
CA VAL A 92 -1.01 9.71 5.37
C VAL A 92 -1.00 9.14 3.96
N ALA A 93 -1.13 7.81 3.82
CA ALA A 93 -1.16 7.15 2.51
C ALA A 93 -2.28 7.69 1.61
N ALA A 94 -3.49 7.86 2.16
CA ALA A 94 -4.63 8.43 1.46
C ALA A 94 -4.38 9.90 1.03
N THR A 95 -3.76 10.70 1.90
CA THR A 95 -3.41 12.10 1.60
C THR A 95 -2.38 12.19 0.47
N ILE A 96 -1.35 11.32 0.49
CA ILE A 96 -0.33 11.26 -0.56
C ILE A 96 -0.95 10.82 -1.89
N GLN A 97 -1.87 9.84 -1.87
CA GLN A 97 -2.59 9.43 -3.08
C GLN A 97 -3.44 10.58 -3.66
N ALA A 98 -4.12 11.35 -2.80
CA ALA A 98 -4.88 12.52 -3.24
C ALA A 98 -3.97 13.59 -3.87
N ALA A 99 -2.80 13.84 -3.28
CA ALA A 99 -1.81 14.77 -3.84
C ALA A 99 -1.29 14.29 -5.21
N ALA A 100 -1.01 12.99 -5.37
CA ALA A 100 -0.60 12.42 -6.65
C ALA A 100 -1.67 12.62 -7.72
N VAL A 101 -2.94 12.29 -7.41
CA VAL A 101 -4.07 12.54 -8.32
C VAL A 101 -4.18 14.03 -8.69
N ALA A 102 -4.02 14.94 -7.73
CA ALA A 102 -4.08 16.37 -7.99
C ALA A 102 -2.98 16.86 -8.96
N LEU A 103 -1.79 16.27 -8.90
CA LEU A 103 -0.67 16.59 -9.79
C LEU A 103 -0.85 15.99 -11.21
N GLU A 104 -1.58 14.88 -11.33
CA GLU A 104 -1.87 14.22 -12.60
C GLU A 104 -3.00 14.91 -13.39
N ILE A 105 -3.86 15.68 -12.72
CA ILE A 105 -4.95 16.43 -13.37
C ILE A 105 -4.35 17.51 -14.29
N PRO A 106 -4.59 17.46 -15.61
CA PRO A 106 -4.12 18.50 -16.52
C PRO A 106 -4.71 19.88 -16.17
N ALA A 107 -3.90 20.93 -16.33
CA ALA A 107 -4.26 22.32 -16.03
C ALA A 107 -5.51 22.84 -16.77
N THR A 108 -5.99 22.12 -17.79
CA THR A 108 -7.21 22.46 -18.53
C THR A 108 -8.47 22.40 -17.66
N VAL A 109 -8.49 21.63 -16.57
CA VAL A 109 -9.63 21.61 -15.64
C VAL A 109 -9.61 22.84 -14.73
N SER A 110 -8.44 23.32 -14.31
CA SER A 110 -8.31 24.50 -13.44
C SER A 110 -8.81 25.79 -14.11
N ALA A 111 -8.69 25.92 -15.43
CA ALA A 111 -9.22 27.07 -16.17
C ALA A 111 -10.76 27.13 -16.17
N SER A 112 -11.45 25.98 -16.10
CA SER A 112 -12.92 25.92 -16.12
C SER A 112 -13.55 26.27 -14.77
N VAL A 113 -12.87 25.99 -13.66
CA VAL A 113 -13.36 26.29 -12.30
C VAL A 113 -13.30 27.80 -12.03
N SER A 114 -12.31 28.51 -12.54
CA SER A 114 -12.23 29.98 -12.43
C SER A 114 -13.28 30.69 -13.27
N ALA A 115 -13.71 30.12 -14.39
CA ALA A 115 -14.72 30.73 -15.27
C ALA A 115 -16.16 30.61 -14.72
N GLN A 116 -16.45 29.61 -13.87
CA GLN A 116 -17.78 29.43 -13.26
C GLN A 116 -17.99 30.23 -11.97
N ALA A 117 -16.92 30.77 -11.36
CA ALA A 117 -17.01 31.63 -10.18
C ALA A 117 -17.29 33.12 -10.51
N SER A 118 -17.54 33.45 -11.77
CA SER A 118 -17.78 34.83 -12.25
C SER A 118 -19.10 35.00 -13.03
N ALA A 119 -20.02 34.04 -12.93
CA ALA A 119 -21.35 34.09 -13.54
C ALA A 119 -22.45 34.10 -12.46
#